data_AF-A0A1V3PEM9-F1
#
_entry.id   AF-A0A1V3PEM9-F1
#
_cell.length_a   1.000
_cell.length_b   1.000
_cell.length_c   1.000
_cell.angle_alpha   90.00
_cell.angle_beta   90.00
_cell.angle_gamma   90.00
#
_symmetry.space_group_name_H-M   'P 1'
#
loop_
_entity.id
_entity.type
_entity.pdbx_description
1 polymer ?
#
loop_
_entity_poly.entity_id
_entity_poly.type
_entity_poly.pdbx_seq_one_letter_code
_entity_poly.pdbx_strand_id
1 'polypeptide(L)'
;MRQAGETFYGRVLRALKRLALVLLVVGPTVGVASADASLPGAGWISTWVAVPQPPLPGSLDHYQDQSLRLIVHASAGGSQVRIRLSNLYGDAPLTIGAAHIARRTSGADIDPAHDLVLTFGGRTSVVIPAHATVLSDPARMEIPALADLSVSLYLPKGVAASTVHILAQQISYVSRPGDATAAAKFPVARRIDMWPFLTGVDVVATPGAFAVVAFGDSTVDGDGSTADANRRWPDVLAARLQQTGRNVAVLNAGLIGNRLLHGSPGGGTFGTALGEAGLARFSRDVLDQAGAKLVIVRIGSNDLGFLHGLVPSGESVDAHDLIAGYRQLVRLAHQHGMGIIGTTIPPFENAAIPGYSTPAKDVIRRQVNTWIRQGGEFDAVLDFDHILRDPSHPARLLPAYDSGDHLHPNDAGYRAVASALPLETLDKLNGGSPKAMPHG
;
A
#
# COMPACT_ATOMS: atom_id res chain seq x y z
N MET A 1 -22.91 -17.40 66.53
CA MET A 1 -23.82 -16.28 66.88
C MET A 1 -24.90 -16.19 65.81
N ARG A 2 -26.15 -15.91 66.21
CA ARG A 2 -27.33 -15.45 65.42
C ARG A 2 -27.41 -15.73 63.89
N GLN A 3 -28.42 -16.54 63.52
CA GLN A 3 -29.53 -16.26 62.56
C GLN A 3 -29.18 -15.92 61.07
N ALA A 4 -29.86 -16.44 60.04
CA ALA A 4 -30.87 -17.50 59.83
C ALA A 4 -30.75 -17.97 58.34
N GLY A 5 -31.38 -19.01 57.75
CA GLY A 5 -32.67 -19.68 57.97
C GLY A 5 -33.83 -18.90 57.31
N GLU A 6 -34.75 -19.43 56.48
CA GLU A 6 -34.95 -20.71 55.74
C GLU A 6 -35.77 -20.38 54.43
N THR A 7 -36.31 -21.21 53.52
CA THR A 7 -36.55 -22.67 53.30
C THR A 7 -36.74 -22.86 51.76
N PHE A 8 -36.22 -23.87 51.05
CA PHE A 8 -36.71 -25.26 50.81
C PHE A 8 -37.85 -25.44 49.76
N TYR A 9 -37.75 -26.53 48.98
CA TYR A 9 -38.66 -27.08 47.93
C TYR A 9 -38.90 -26.34 46.58
N GLY A 10 -38.92 -27.11 45.48
CA GLY A 10 -39.23 -26.63 44.12
C GLY A 10 -38.76 -27.52 42.94
N ARG A 11 -38.80 -28.86 43.04
CA ARG A 11 -38.30 -29.77 41.97
C ARG A 11 -39.39 -30.20 40.99
N VAL A 12 -39.16 -30.04 39.68
CA VAL A 12 -39.85 -30.81 38.61
C VAL A 12 -38.81 -31.41 37.63
N LEU A 13 -39.15 -32.59 37.13
CA LEU A 13 -38.34 -33.70 36.60
C LEU A 13 -37.48 -33.45 35.32
N ARG A 14 -36.31 -34.13 35.28
CA ARG A 14 -35.78 -35.15 34.31
C ARG A 14 -35.81 -34.82 32.78
N ALA A 15 -34.92 -35.30 31.91
CA ALA A 15 -34.01 -36.48 31.91
C ALA A 15 -32.74 -36.18 31.05
N LEU A 16 -31.50 -36.40 31.51
CA LEU A 16 -30.66 -37.64 31.48
C LEU A 16 -30.07 -38.10 30.12
N LYS A 17 -28.71 -38.05 30.03
CA LYS A 17 -27.80 -38.84 29.16
C LYS A 17 -27.81 -38.42 27.66
N ARG A 18 -26.75 -38.57 26.86
CA ARG A 18 -25.45 -39.31 26.98
C ARG A 18 -24.25 -38.46 26.50
N LEU A 19 -23.05 -38.85 26.91
CA LEU A 19 -21.78 -38.48 26.27
C LEU A 19 -21.75 -39.04 24.83
N ALA A 20 -21.34 -38.23 23.84
CA ALA A 20 -21.21 -38.65 22.45
C ALA A 20 -19.77 -38.44 21.95
N LEU A 21 -19.11 -39.54 21.56
CA LEU A 21 -17.78 -39.54 20.99
C LEU A 21 -17.86 -39.14 19.51
N VAL A 22 -17.31 -37.99 19.14
CA VAL A 22 -17.19 -37.59 17.73
C VAL A 22 -15.97 -38.29 17.13
N LEU A 23 -16.19 -39.35 16.35
CA LEU A 23 -15.13 -39.89 15.49
C LEU A 23 -14.90 -38.93 14.31
N LEU A 24 -13.67 -38.43 14.20
CA LEU A 24 -13.22 -37.66 13.04
C LEU A 24 -12.90 -38.62 11.88
N VAL A 25 -13.87 -38.84 10.99
CA VAL A 25 -13.64 -39.62 9.76
C VAL A 25 -12.87 -38.78 8.76
N VAL A 26 -11.54 -38.93 8.74
CA VAL A 26 -10.67 -38.32 7.73
C VAL A 26 -10.79 -39.12 6.43
N GLY A 27 -11.77 -38.74 5.60
CA GLY A 27 -11.82 -39.21 4.20
C GLY A 27 -10.72 -38.55 3.37
N PRO A 28 -10.10 -39.25 2.40
CA PRO A 28 -9.07 -38.67 1.55
C PRO A 28 -9.70 -37.63 0.61
N THR A 29 -9.39 -36.36 0.82
CA THR A 29 -9.74 -35.29 -0.13
C THR A 29 -8.88 -35.44 -1.38
N VAL A 30 -9.44 -36.05 -2.42
CA VAL A 30 -8.84 -36.04 -3.76
C VAL A 30 -8.86 -34.60 -4.26
N GLY A 31 -7.74 -33.91 -4.08
CA GLY A 31 -7.56 -32.54 -4.57
C GLY A 31 -7.58 -32.53 -6.09
N VAL A 32 -8.67 -32.05 -6.68
CA VAL A 32 -8.70 -31.70 -8.10
C VAL A 32 -7.81 -30.47 -8.29
N ALA A 33 -6.56 -30.70 -8.63
CA ALA A 33 -5.63 -29.65 -8.97
C ALA A 33 -6.08 -29.02 -10.30
N SER A 34 -6.74 -27.87 -10.23
CA SER A 34 -6.91 -26.97 -11.37
C SER A 34 -5.52 -26.60 -11.88
N ALA A 35 -5.11 -27.18 -13.00
CA ALA A 35 -3.84 -26.85 -13.62
C ALA A 35 -3.92 -25.44 -14.22
N ASP A 36 -3.38 -24.46 -13.50
CA ASP A 36 -3.16 -23.12 -14.03
C ASP A 36 -2.25 -23.23 -15.25
N ALA A 37 -2.85 -23.10 -16.45
CA ALA A 37 -2.15 -23.10 -17.72
C ALA A 37 -1.45 -21.74 -17.94
N SER A 38 -0.53 -21.39 -17.05
CA SER A 38 0.45 -20.33 -17.27
C SER A 38 1.41 -20.76 -18.38
N LEU A 39 1.71 -19.84 -19.31
CA LEU A 39 2.78 -20.05 -20.28
C LEU A 39 4.11 -20.24 -19.54
N PRO A 40 5.05 -21.08 -20.02
CA PRO A 40 6.36 -21.23 -19.39
C PRO A 40 7.08 -19.89 -19.22
N GLY A 41 7.34 -19.50 -17.98
CA GLY A 41 7.95 -18.22 -17.62
C GLY A 41 6.99 -17.04 -17.42
N ALA A 42 5.69 -17.18 -17.71
CA ALA A 42 4.68 -16.19 -17.31
C ALA A 42 4.33 -16.38 -15.83
N GLY A 43 4.14 -15.28 -15.10
CA GLY A 43 3.94 -15.31 -13.65
C GLY A 43 3.12 -14.13 -13.14
N TRP A 44 2.68 -14.25 -11.90
CA TRP A 44 1.99 -13.16 -11.20
C TRP A 44 2.97 -12.05 -10.83
N ILE A 45 2.73 -10.85 -11.35
CA ILE A 45 3.31 -9.61 -10.83
C ILE A 45 2.18 -8.76 -10.23
N SER A 46 2.43 -8.03 -9.16
CA SER A 46 1.53 -6.95 -8.77
C SER A 46 1.62 -5.84 -9.83
N THR A 47 0.50 -5.21 -10.18
CA THR A 47 0.45 -4.07 -11.11
C THR A 47 0.04 -2.76 -10.42
N TRP A 48 -0.65 -2.88 -9.28
CA TRP A 48 -1.03 -1.78 -8.42
C TRP A 48 -1.13 -2.29 -6.98
N VAL A 49 -0.79 -1.44 -6.00
CA VAL A 49 -0.93 -1.70 -4.56
C VAL A 49 -1.40 -0.43 -3.86
N ALA A 50 -1.97 -0.59 -2.65
CA ALA A 50 -2.16 0.49 -1.69
C ALA A 50 -1.87 -0.04 -0.29
N VAL A 51 -1.08 0.72 0.49
CA VAL A 51 -0.67 0.30 1.83
C VAL A 51 -1.83 0.46 2.80
N PRO A 52 -2.28 -0.61 3.48
CA PRO A 52 -3.37 -0.52 4.43
C PRO A 52 -2.95 0.19 5.72
N GLN A 53 -3.86 1.03 6.22
CA GLN A 53 -3.72 1.77 7.47
C GLN A 53 -5.09 1.97 8.16
N PRO A 54 -5.09 2.38 9.44
CA PRO A 54 -6.26 2.95 10.10
C PRO A 54 -6.70 4.28 9.46
N PRO A 55 -8.01 4.64 9.52
CA PRO A 55 -8.49 5.97 9.15
C PRO A 55 -8.05 7.04 10.17
N LEU A 56 -8.17 8.32 9.80
CA LEU A 56 -7.92 9.44 10.72
C LEU A 56 -8.94 9.45 11.87
N PRO A 57 -8.55 9.97 13.06
CA PRO A 57 -9.49 10.20 14.15
C PRO A 57 -10.72 11.01 13.70
N GLY A 58 -11.91 10.41 13.83
CA GLY A 58 -13.17 11.03 13.39
C GLY A 58 -13.52 10.86 11.91
N SER A 59 -12.65 10.27 11.07
CA SER A 59 -12.93 9.97 9.65
C SER A 59 -13.30 8.50 9.39
N LEU A 60 -13.82 7.79 10.41
CA LEU A 60 -14.23 6.38 10.27
C LEU A 60 -15.48 6.30 9.41
N ASP A 61 -15.30 5.92 8.14
CA ASP A 61 -16.38 5.82 7.18
C ASP A 61 -17.24 4.58 7.45
N HIS A 62 -18.55 4.66 7.22
CA HIS A 62 -19.48 3.54 7.41
C HIS A 62 -20.27 3.24 6.13
N TYR A 63 -20.41 1.96 5.81
CA TYR A 63 -21.15 1.46 4.65
C TYR A 63 -22.16 0.40 5.09
N GLN A 64 -23.36 0.44 4.54
CA GLN A 64 -24.40 -0.56 4.79
C GLN A 64 -25.30 -0.70 3.57
N ASP A 65 -25.40 -1.90 3.00
CA ASP A 65 -26.14 -2.17 1.77
C ASP A 65 -25.70 -1.23 0.64
N GLN A 66 -24.40 -1.11 0.39
CA GLN A 66 -23.84 -0.19 -0.61
C GLN A 66 -22.69 -0.84 -1.36
N SER A 67 -22.47 -0.37 -2.60
CA SER A 67 -21.31 -0.71 -3.39
C SER A 67 -20.26 0.41 -3.35
N LEU A 68 -19.00 0.01 -3.30
CA LEU A 68 -17.84 0.85 -3.61
C LEU A 68 -17.45 0.64 -5.08
N ARG A 69 -16.94 1.70 -5.71
CA ARG A 69 -16.33 1.72 -7.05
C ARG A 69 -14.95 2.35 -6.91
N LEU A 70 -13.95 1.51 -6.78
CA LEU A 70 -12.58 1.88 -6.47
C LEU A 70 -11.77 1.98 -7.76
N ILE A 71 -11.32 3.18 -8.08
CA ILE A 71 -10.53 3.45 -9.29
C ILE A 71 -9.05 3.22 -8.97
N VAL A 72 -8.35 2.42 -9.80
CA VAL A 72 -6.92 2.14 -9.65
C VAL A 72 -6.23 2.25 -11.01
N HIS A 73 -4.95 2.66 -11.02
CA HIS A 73 -4.15 2.80 -12.23
C HIS A 73 -3.13 1.65 -12.32
N ALA A 74 -3.26 0.79 -13.34
CA ALA A 74 -2.41 -0.40 -13.48
C ALA A 74 -1.06 -0.06 -14.12
N SER A 75 0.06 -0.29 -13.42
CA SER A 75 1.40 0.04 -13.91
C SER A 75 1.84 -0.80 -15.11
N ALA A 76 1.53 -2.10 -15.09
CA ALA A 76 1.90 -3.09 -16.10
C ALA A 76 0.71 -3.94 -16.56
N GLY A 77 0.77 -4.46 -17.79
CA GLY A 77 -0.30 -5.23 -18.39
C GLY A 77 -0.21 -6.75 -18.16
N GLY A 78 -1.32 -7.45 -18.39
CA GLY A 78 -1.38 -8.91 -18.28
C GLY A 78 -2.71 -9.50 -18.77
N SER A 79 -2.76 -10.84 -18.84
CA SER A 79 -3.85 -11.63 -19.46
C SER A 79 -4.83 -12.25 -18.45
N GLN A 80 -4.48 -12.20 -17.17
CA GLN A 80 -5.34 -12.57 -16.05
C GLN A 80 -5.14 -11.57 -14.93
N VAL A 81 -6.13 -11.44 -14.06
CA VAL A 81 -6.15 -10.53 -12.91
C VAL A 81 -6.67 -11.22 -11.66
N ARG A 82 -6.21 -10.75 -10.50
CA ARG A 82 -6.78 -11.06 -9.18
C ARG A 82 -6.62 -9.86 -8.25
N ILE A 83 -7.54 -9.70 -7.29
CA ILE A 83 -7.51 -8.59 -6.33
C ILE A 83 -7.20 -9.07 -4.91
N ARG A 84 -6.53 -8.23 -4.13
CA ARG A 84 -6.22 -8.46 -2.71
C ARG A 84 -7.07 -7.54 -1.84
N LEU A 85 -7.93 -8.15 -1.02
CA LEU A 85 -8.77 -7.46 -0.05
C LEU A 85 -8.26 -7.69 1.37
N SER A 86 -8.41 -6.68 2.22
CA SER A 86 -7.81 -6.61 3.55
C SER A 86 -8.81 -6.12 4.60
N ASN A 87 -8.78 -6.77 5.76
CA ASN A 87 -9.49 -6.40 6.98
C ASN A 87 -8.49 -6.29 8.15
N LEU A 88 -7.24 -5.91 7.85
CA LEU A 88 -6.08 -5.91 8.77
C LEU A 88 -6.34 -5.18 10.10
N TYR A 89 -7.03 -4.03 10.05
CA TYR A 89 -7.38 -3.22 11.20
C TYR A 89 -8.89 -3.31 11.56
N GLY A 90 -9.56 -4.38 11.13
CA GLY A 90 -10.97 -4.64 11.45
C GLY A 90 -11.12 -5.69 12.55
N ASP A 91 -11.78 -5.32 13.65
CA ASP A 91 -12.05 -6.20 14.80
C ASP A 91 -13.25 -7.15 14.59
N ALA A 92 -13.93 -7.05 13.44
CA ALA A 92 -15.11 -7.84 13.09
C ALA A 92 -15.00 -8.39 11.65
N PRO A 93 -15.67 -9.52 11.30
CA PRO A 93 -15.58 -10.10 9.98
C PRO A 93 -16.24 -9.26 8.87
N LEU A 94 -15.43 -8.78 7.92
CA LEU A 94 -15.87 -8.06 6.72
C LEU A 94 -16.58 -9.01 5.76
N THR A 95 -17.82 -8.70 5.36
CA THR A 95 -18.58 -9.47 4.35
C THR A 95 -18.59 -8.72 3.02
N ILE A 96 -18.00 -9.32 1.98
CA ILE A 96 -18.12 -8.87 0.58
C ILE A 96 -19.22 -9.70 -0.08
N GLY A 97 -20.30 -9.06 -0.51
CA GLY A 97 -21.47 -9.71 -1.12
C GLY A 97 -21.29 -10.03 -2.60
N ALA A 98 -20.59 -9.16 -3.32
CA ALA A 98 -20.15 -9.33 -4.69
C ALA A 98 -18.86 -8.53 -4.93
N ALA A 99 -18.02 -8.98 -5.86
CA ALA A 99 -16.86 -8.24 -6.33
C ALA A 99 -16.78 -8.31 -7.86
N HIS A 100 -16.47 -7.19 -8.50
CA HIS A 100 -16.28 -7.08 -9.95
C HIS A 100 -15.00 -6.31 -10.27
N ILE A 101 -14.46 -6.52 -11.46
CA ILE A 101 -13.45 -5.64 -12.07
C ILE A 101 -13.79 -5.35 -13.52
N ALA A 102 -13.57 -4.10 -13.94
CA ALA A 102 -13.78 -3.66 -15.31
C ALA A 102 -12.80 -2.55 -15.70
N ARG A 103 -12.69 -2.25 -17.01
CA ARG A 103 -11.98 -1.05 -17.48
C ARG A 103 -12.81 0.20 -17.21
N ARG A 104 -12.21 1.25 -16.64
CA ARG A 104 -12.84 2.58 -16.48
C ARG A 104 -13.09 3.19 -17.87
N THR A 105 -14.20 3.91 -18.04
CA THR A 105 -14.42 4.75 -19.23
C THR A 105 -14.31 6.23 -18.90
N SER A 106 -15.06 6.71 -17.91
CA SER A 106 -14.87 8.04 -17.31
C SER A 106 -15.53 8.13 -15.94
N GLY A 107 -14.89 8.84 -15.02
CA GLY A 107 -15.38 8.98 -13.64
C GLY A 107 -15.58 7.62 -12.96
N ALA A 108 -16.83 7.29 -12.65
CA ALA A 108 -17.25 6.04 -12.02
C ALA A 108 -17.69 4.95 -13.02
N ASP A 109 -17.85 5.31 -14.29
CA ASP A 109 -18.45 4.45 -15.31
C ASP A 109 -17.43 3.49 -15.92
N ILE A 110 -17.91 2.35 -16.42
CA ILE A 110 -17.08 1.26 -16.94
C ILE A 110 -17.47 0.84 -18.36
N ASP A 111 -16.57 0.12 -19.01
CA ASP A 111 -16.83 -0.61 -20.24
C ASP A 111 -17.47 -1.97 -19.90
N PRO A 112 -18.79 -2.18 -20.15
CA PRO A 112 -19.47 -3.42 -19.79
C PRO A 112 -19.04 -4.63 -20.63
N ALA A 113 -18.34 -4.43 -21.76
CA ALA A 113 -17.76 -5.55 -22.51
C ALA A 113 -16.52 -6.15 -21.81
N HIS A 114 -16.03 -5.50 -20.75
CA HIS A 114 -14.87 -5.91 -19.96
C HIS A 114 -15.21 -5.99 -18.45
N ASP A 115 -16.49 -6.04 -18.08
CA ASP A 115 -16.93 -6.29 -16.70
C ASP A 115 -16.85 -7.78 -16.38
N LEU A 116 -16.20 -8.12 -15.27
CA LEU A 116 -15.94 -9.48 -14.83
C LEU A 116 -16.26 -9.67 -13.36
N VAL A 117 -17.12 -10.66 -13.07
CA VAL A 117 -17.36 -11.16 -11.72
C VAL A 117 -16.07 -11.77 -11.17
N LEU A 118 -15.68 -11.39 -9.97
CA LEU A 118 -14.56 -11.99 -9.23
C LEU A 118 -15.10 -13.00 -8.21
N THR A 119 -14.36 -14.09 -8.02
CA THR A 119 -14.72 -15.16 -7.07
C THR A 119 -13.62 -15.41 -6.04
N PHE A 120 -13.97 -16.09 -4.95
CA PHE A 120 -13.09 -16.43 -3.84
C PHE A 120 -13.31 -17.90 -3.43
N GLY A 121 -12.50 -18.82 -3.95
CA GLY A 121 -12.73 -20.26 -3.84
C GLY A 121 -14.00 -20.71 -4.57
N GLY A 122 -14.23 -20.19 -5.77
CA GLY A 122 -15.37 -20.51 -6.63
C GLY A 122 -16.71 -19.86 -6.24
N ARG A 123 -16.72 -18.95 -5.25
CA ARG A 123 -17.92 -18.23 -4.79
C ARG A 123 -17.83 -16.74 -5.11
N THR A 124 -18.94 -16.12 -5.48
CA THR A 124 -19.03 -14.67 -5.76
C THR A 124 -18.98 -13.79 -4.50
N SER A 125 -19.06 -14.39 -3.31
CA SER A 125 -19.02 -13.70 -2.02
C SER A 125 -17.99 -14.32 -1.07
N VAL A 126 -17.48 -13.50 -0.14
CA VAL A 126 -16.47 -13.91 0.84
C VAL A 126 -16.69 -13.20 2.18
N VAL A 127 -16.35 -13.90 3.26
CA VAL A 127 -16.22 -13.30 4.60
C VAL A 127 -14.74 -13.33 4.98
N ILE A 128 -14.17 -12.16 5.21
CA ILE A 128 -12.78 -11.96 5.59
C ILE A 128 -12.75 -11.81 7.12
N PRO A 129 -12.05 -12.68 7.87
CA PRO A 129 -11.95 -12.57 9.33
C PRO A 129 -11.35 -11.24 9.79
N ALA A 130 -11.47 -10.96 11.09
CA ALA A 130 -10.72 -9.88 11.73
C ALA A 130 -9.21 -10.06 11.49
N HIS A 131 -8.51 -8.96 11.22
CA HIS A 131 -7.07 -8.90 10.95
C HIS A 131 -6.55 -9.75 9.77
N ALA A 132 -7.43 -10.22 8.89
CA ALA A 132 -7.07 -11.10 7.77
C ALA A 132 -7.02 -10.38 6.41
N THR A 133 -6.39 -11.02 5.42
CA THR A 133 -6.48 -10.66 4.00
C THR A 133 -7.05 -11.83 3.20
N VAL A 134 -7.55 -11.57 2.00
CA VAL A 134 -7.92 -12.60 1.02
C VAL A 134 -7.52 -12.15 -0.37
N LEU A 135 -7.29 -13.14 -1.24
CA LEU A 135 -6.98 -12.97 -2.65
C LEU A 135 -8.14 -13.57 -3.46
N SER A 136 -8.56 -12.92 -4.54
CA SER A 136 -9.54 -13.52 -5.45
C SER A 136 -8.93 -14.69 -6.23
N ASP A 137 -9.80 -15.57 -6.73
CA ASP A 137 -9.46 -16.51 -7.78
C ASP A 137 -8.98 -15.74 -9.04
N PRO A 138 -8.17 -16.36 -9.93
CA PRO A 138 -7.78 -15.76 -11.20
C PRO A 138 -8.98 -15.55 -12.15
N ALA A 139 -9.14 -14.33 -12.67
CA ALA A 139 -10.06 -14.01 -13.74
C ALA A 139 -9.30 -13.69 -15.03
N ARG A 140 -9.74 -14.21 -16.18
CA ARG A 140 -9.13 -13.90 -17.49
C ARG A 140 -9.58 -12.52 -17.95
N MET A 141 -8.64 -11.59 -18.06
CA MET A 141 -8.87 -10.21 -18.45
C MET A 141 -7.60 -9.67 -19.12
N GLU A 142 -7.70 -9.21 -20.36
CA GLU A 142 -6.61 -8.49 -21.02
C GLU A 142 -6.59 -7.04 -20.49
N ILE A 143 -5.62 -6.77 -19.63
CA ILE A 143 -5.36 -5.46 -19.02
C ILE A 143 -4.18 -4.83 -19.76
N PRO A 144 -4.37 -3.71 -20.48
CA PRO A 144 -3.27 -2.90 -20.99
C PRO A 144 -2.47 -2.29 -19.84
N ALA A 145 -1.16 -2.09 -20.04
CA ALA A 145 -0.37 -1.27 -19.12
C ALA A 145 -0.88 0.19 -19.14
N LEU A 146 -0.80 0.87 -17.99
CA LEU A 146 -1.31 2.23 -17.76
C LEU A 146 -2.84 2.36 -17.95
N ALA A 147 -3.58 1.26 -17.82
CA ALA A 147 -5.04 1.28 -17.86
C ALA A 147 -5.64 1.66 -16.50
N ASP A 148 -6.64 2.54 -16.52
CA ASP A 148 -7.52 2.77 -15.37
C ASP A 148 -8.52 1.60 -15.25
N LEU A 149 -8.55 0.98 -14.07
CA LEU A 149 -9.45 -0.12 -13.72
C LEU A 149 -10.42 0.33 -12.63
N SER A 150 -11.63 -0.22 -12.68
CA SER A 150 -12.68 -0.03 -11.70
C SER A 150 -12.92 -1.34 -10.95
N VAL A 151 -12.43 -1.46 -9.72
CA VAL A 151 -12.74 -2.58 -8.83
C VAL A 151 -13.99 -2.23 -8.03
N SER A 152 -15.04 -3.03 -8.14
CA SER A 152 -16.32 -2.77 -7.47
C SER A 152 -16.57 -3.79 -6.37
N LEU A 153 -16.98 -3.35 -5.18
CA LEU A 153 -17.20 -4.21 -4.01
C LEU A 153 -18.57 -3.91 -3.38
N TYR A 154 -19.45 -4.90 -3.26
CA TYR A 154 -20.73 -4.75 -2.56
C TYR A 154 -20.63 -5.17 -1.09
N LEU A 155 -21.16 -4.32 -0.21
CA LEU A 155 -21.13 -4.45 1.25
C LEU A 155 -22.57 -4.64 1.78
N PRO A 156 -23.12 -5.87 1.76
CA PRO A 156 -24.53 -6.17 2.12
C PRO A 156 -24.85 -6.04 3.61
N LYS A 157 -23.85 -5.75 4.46
CA LYS A 157 -24.00 -5.61 5.92
C LYS A 157 -23.33 -4.33 6.36
N GLY A 158 -23.81 -3.76 7.46
CA GLY A 158 -23.17 -2.62 8.11
C GLY A 158 -21.72 -2.95 8.49
N VAL A 159 -20.77 -2.16 8.00
CA VAL A 159 -19.34 -2.29 8.27
C VAL A 159 -18.69 -0.92 8.41
N ALA A 160 -17.65 -0.84 9.24
CA ALA A 160 -16.82 0.34 9.40
C ALA A 160 -15.53 0.21 8.57
N ALA A 161 -15.13 1.27 7.88
CA ALA A 161 -13.94 1.32 7.04
C ALA A 161 -12.68 1.55 7.89
N SER A 162 -12.35 0.57 8.76
CA SER A 162 -11.17 0.64 9.61
C SER A 162 -9.88 0.24 8.91
N THR A 163 -9.96 -0.47 7.77
CA THR A 163 -8.83 -0.77 6.89
C THR A 163 -8.98 0.03 5.60
N VAL A 164 -8.19 1.08 5.45
CA VAL A 164 -8.24 2.04 4.34
C VAL A 164 -6.83 2.37 3.86
N HIS A 165 -6.74 3.11 2.77
CA HIS A 165 -5.56 3.88 2.39
C HIS A 165 -6.03 5.31 2.11
N ILE A 166 -5.58 6.29 2.92
CA ILE A 166 -6.27 7.59 3.03
C ILE A 166 -5.81 8.67 2.04
N LEU A 167 -4.64 8.51 1.41
CA LEU A 167 -4.07 9.48 0.46
C LEU A 167 -4.08 8.91 -0.96
N ALA A 168 -5.23 8.42 -1.42
CA ALA A 168 -5.28 7.72 -2.72
C ALA A 168 -4.88 8.60 -3.91
N GLN A 169 -4.98 9.94 -3.78
CA GLN A 169 -4.83 10.90 -4.88
C GLN A 169 -5.70 10.56 -6.11
N GLN A 170 -6.80 9.83 -5.88
CA GLN A 170 -7.68 9.25 -6.90
C GLN A 170 -9.13 9.33 -6.42
N ILE A 171 -10.05 9.69 -7.31
CA ILE A 171 -11.48 9.76 -6.97
C ILE A 171 -12.11 8.38 -7.18
N SER A 172 -12.52 7.79 -6.07
CA SER A 172 -13.38 6.60 -6.01
C SER A 172 -14.80 6.99 -5.58
N TYR A 173 -15.76 6.05 -5.61
CA TYR A 173 -17.18 6.38 -5.44
C TYR A 173 -17.93 5.38 -4.56
N VAL A 174 -18.98 5.86 -3.89
CA VAL A 174 -19.93 5.07 -3.09
C VAL A 174 -21.30 5.18 -3.74
N SER A 175 -22.00 4.05 -3.90
CA SER A 175 -23.34 4.01 -4.52
C SER A 175 -24.45 4.48 -3.57
N ARG A 176 -25.64 4.70 -4.16
CA ARG A 176 -26.93 4.56 -3.48
C ARG A 176 -27.12 3.10 -3.00
N PRO A 177 -28.07 2.82 -2.10
CA PRO A 177 -28.24 1.47 -1.56
C PRO A 177 -28.48 0.38 -2.62
N GLY A 178 -28.07 -0.85 -2.31
CA GLY A 178 -28.10 -2.03 -3.16
C GLY A 178 -26.77 -2.40 -3.80
N ASP A 179 -26.75 -3.57 -4.47
CA ASP A 179 -25.63 -4.00 -5.31
C ASP A 179 -25.64 -3.25 -6.65
N ALA A 180 -24.51 -2.62 -6.96
CA ALA A 180 -24.24 -1.89 -8.18
C ALA A 180 -22.84 -2.20 -8.73
N THR A 181 -22.29 -3.39 -8.43
CA THR A 181 -20.96 -3.81 -8.91
C THR A 181 -20.90 -3.93 -10.43
N ALA A 182 -21.84 -4.64 -11.05
CA ALA A 182 -21.97 -4.76 -12.51
C ALA A 182 -22.49 -3.49 -13.23
N ALA A 183 -22.80 -2.41 -12.51
CA ALA A 183 -23.49 -1.26 -13.09
C ALA A 183 -22.57 -0.44 -14.02
N ALA A 184 -22.83 -0.50 -15.33
CA ALA A 184 -22.08 0.25 -16.35
C ALA A 184 -22.15 1.78 -16.16
N LYS A 185 -23.29 2.27 -15.66
CA LYS A 185 -23.48 3.62 -15.13
C LYS A 185 -23.65 3.53 -13.62
N PHE A 186 -22.64 3.95 -12.88
CA PHE A 186 -22.64 3.73 -11.43
C PHE A 186 -23.58 4.71 -10.71
N PRO A 187 -24.52 4.26 -9.85
CA PRO A 187 -25.48 5.13 -9.19
C PRO A 187 -24.84 5.85 -7.99
N VAL A 188 -23.90 6.77 -8.27
CA VAL A 188 -23.13 7.53 -7.28
C VAL A 188 -24.05 8.23 -6.27
N ALA A 189 -23.81 7.98 -4.98
CA ALA A 189 -24.31 8.79 -3.88
C ALA A 189 -23.28 9.83 -3.44
N ARG A 190 -21.99 9.45 -3.36
CA ARG A 190 -20.87 10.36 -3.08
C ARG A 190 -19.55 9.90 -3.69
N ARG A 191 -18.58 10.81 -3.72
CA ARG A 191 -17.16 10.54 -3.99
C ARG A 191 -16.43 10.21 -2.68
N ILE A 192 -15.29 9.55 -2.80
CA ILE A 192 -14.26 9.36 -1.78
C ILE A 192 -12.88 9.47 -2.43
N ASP A 193 -11.89 9.84 -1.63
CA ASP A 193 -10.48 10.11 -1.96
C ASP A 193 -9.53 9.09 -1.30
N MET A 194 -10.08 7.93 -0.94
CA MET A 194 -9.41 6.82 -0.28
C MET A 194 -9.78 5.48 -0.92
N TRP A 195 -9.00 4.43 -0.63
CA TRP A 195 -9.32 3.04 -0.97
C TRP A 195 -9.64 2.22 0.29
N PRO A 196 -10.92 1.99 0.64
CA PRO A 196 -11.32 1.04 1.67
C PRO A 196 -11.09 -0.40 1.22
N PHE A 197 -10.49 -1.21 2.08
CA PHE A 197 -10.30 -2.67 1.99
C PHE A 197 -9.46 -3.21 0.80
N LEU A 198 -9.41 -2.53 -0.35
CA LEU A 198 -8.60 -2.93 -1.51
C LEU A 198 -7.12 -2.55 -1.30
N THR A 199 -6.22 -3.52 -1.43
CA THR A 199 -4.78 -3.35 -1.12
C THR A 199 -3.84 -3.79 -2.23
N GLY A 200 -4.33 -4.51 -3.24
CA GLY A 200 -3.52 -4.87 -4.41
C GLY A 200 -4.32 -5.42 -5.57
N VAL A 201 -3.74 -5.30 -6.76
CA VAL A 201 -4.17 -5.96 -7.99
C VAL A 201 -2.93 -6.63 -8.59
N ASP A 202 -2.99 -7.95 -8.76
CA ASP A 202 -1.94 -8.71 -9.44
C ASP A 202 -2.43 -9.12 -10.84
N VAL A 203 -1.50 -9.22 -11.80
CA VAL A 203 -1.75 -9.71 -13.16
C VAL A 203 -0.77 -10.81 -13.58
N VAL A 204 -1.22 -11.71 -14.47
CA VAL A 204 -0.32 -12.64 -15.16
C VAL A 204 0.32 -11.92 -16.35
N ALA A 205 1.56 -11.48 -16.15
CA ALA A 205 2.35 -10.75 -17.13
C ALA A 205 3.14 -11.68 -18.07
N THR A 206 3.71 -11.10 -19.13
CA THR A 206 4.56 -11.83 -20.08
C THR A 206 5.89 -12.26 -19.45
N PRO A 207 6.57 -13.30 -19.99
CA PRO A 207 7.84 -13.77 -19.45
C PRO A 207 8.92 -12.67 -19.37
N GLY A 208 9.68 -12.67 -18.27
CA GLY A 208 10.71 -11.66 -17.98
C GLY A 208 10.21 -10.40 -17.26
N ALA A 209 8.90 -10.26 -17.04
CA ALA A 209 8.34 -9.15 -16.28
C ALA A 209 8.65 -9.24 -14.77
N PHE A 210 8.78 -8.08 -14.12
CA PHE A 210 9.00 -7.97 -12.68
C PHE A 210 8.43 -6.65 -12.12
N ALA A 211 8.38 -6.54 -10.78
CA ALA A 211 7.93 -5.35 -10.08
C ALA A 211 9.07 -4.64 -9.32
N VAL A 212 9.03 -3.31 -9.38
CA VAL A 212 9.85 -2.37 -8.60
C VAL A 212 8.93 -1.73 -7.56
N VAL A 213 9.25 -1.87 -6.28
CA VAL A 213 8.46 -1.25 -5.22
C VAL A 213 9.00 0.13 -4.91
N ALA A 214 8.19 1.17 -5.11
CA ALA A 214 8.46 2.49 -4.56
C ALA A 214 7.96 2.46 -3.10
N PHE A 215 8.88 2.38 -2.14
CA PHE A 215 8.57 2.23 -0.72
C PHE A 215 8.86 3.52 0.04
N GLY A 216 7.89 4.05 0.78
CA GLY A 216 8.13 5.29 1.49
C GLY A 216 6.97 5.96 2.21
N ASP A 217 7.11 7.26 2.38
CA ASP A 217 6.13 8.13 3.04
C ASP A 217 5.22 8.87 2.03
N SER A 218 4.60 9.98 2.45
CA SER A 218 3.74 10.86 1.63
C SER A 218 4.37 11.32 0.31
N THR A 219 5.70 11.42 0.23
CA THR A 219 6.41 11.79 -1.03
C THR A 219 6.53 10.61 -2.01
N VAL A 220 6.27 9.38 -1.56
CA VAL A 220 6.08 8.23 -2.45
C VAL A 220 4.61 8.07 -2.79
N ASP A 221 3.76 8.25 -1.79
CA ASP A 221 2.30 8.23 -1.89
C ASP A 221 1.79 9.21 -2.96
N GLY A 222 2.41 10.40 -3.04
CA GLY A 222 2.18 11.39 -4.08
C GLY A 222 1.46 12.65 -3.58
N ASP A 223 1.62 13.01 -2.30
CA ASP A 223 1.08 14.26 -1.76
C ASP A 223 1.60 15.48 -2.55
N GLY A 224 0.79 16.53 -2.68
CA GLY A 224 1.12 17.69 -3.53
C GLY A 224 1.04 17.47 -5.05
N SER A 225 0.75 16.26 -5.55
CA SER A 225 0.43 16.02 -6.97
C SER A 225 -1.02 16.36 -7.32
N THR A 226 -1.33 16.54 -8.61
CA THR A 226 -2.71 16.77 -9.05
C THR A 226 -3.56 15.50 -8.90
N ALA A 227 -4.54 15.54 -8.00
CA ALA A 227 -5.50 14.46 -7.77
C ALA A 227 -6.26 14.00 -9.03
N ASP A 228 -6.58 12.70 -9.09
CA ASP A 228 -7.16 11.95 -10.23
C ASP A 228 -6.33 11.95 -11.53
N ALA A 229 -5.14 12.57 -11.55
CA ALA A 229 -4.35 12.77 -12.78
C ALA A 229 -3.17 11.81 -13.00
N ASN A 230 -2.90 10.89 -12.06
CA ASN A 230 -1.78 9.92 -12.12
C ASN A 230 -0.41 10.57 -12.40
N ARG A 231 -0.04 11.55 -11.56
CA ARG A 231 1.20 12.34 -11.67
C ARG A 231 2.18 12.13 -10.52
N ARG A 232 1.91 11.14 -9.66
CA ARG A 232 2.83 10.68 -8.60
C ARG A 232 4.12 10.18 -9.29
N TRP A 233 5.28 10.31 -8.66
CA TRP A 233 6.51 9.85 -9.33
C TRP A 233 6.55 8.35 -9.67
N PRO A 234 5.89 7.43 -8.92
CA PRO A 234 5.75 6.03 -9.33
C PRO A 234 4.98 5.87 -10.66
N ASP A 235 3.89 6.62 -10.86
CA ASP A 235 3.09 6.62 -12.10
C ASP A 235 3.94 7.12 -13.29
N VAL A 236 4.71 8.19 -13.08
CA VAL A 236 5.58 8.76 -14.13
C VAL A 236 6.73 7.80 -14.46
N LEU A 237 7.27 7.07 -13.48
CA LEU A 237 8.27 6.04 -13.73
C LEU A 237 7.68 4.83 -14.49
N ALA A 238 6.47 4.38 -14.12
CA ALA A 238 5.74 3.35 -14.86
C ALA A 238 5.52 3.77 -16.32
N ALA A 239 5.05 4.99 -16.55
CA ALA A 239 4.87 5.52 -17.90
C ALA A 239 6.16 5.53 -18.72
N ARG A 240 7.30 5.93 -18.13
CA ARG A 240 8.63 5.86 -18.78
C ARG A 240 9.04 4.44 -19.14
N LEU A 241 8.82 3.47 -18.24
CA LEU A 241 9.16 2.06 -18.47
C LEU A 241 8.36 1.48 -19.64
N GLN A 242 7.04 1.61 -19.60
CA GLN A 242 6.13 1.07 -20.62
C GLN A 242 6.35 1.75 -21.99
N GLN A 243 6.68 3.04 -22.04
CA GLN A 243 7.10 3.74 -23.26
C GLN A 243 8.38 3.16 -23.90
N THR A 244 9.25 2.51 -23.14
CA THR A 244 10.42 1.79 -23.66
C THR A 244 10.17 0.31 -23.97
N GLY A 245 8.92 -0.16 -23.85
CA GLY A 245 8.57 -1.58 -24.04
C GLY A 245 9.04 -2.51 -22.91
N ARG A 246 9.55 -1.96 -21.80
CA ARG A 246 9.93 -2.73 -20.61
C ARG A 246 8.67 -3.13 -19.85
N ASN A 247 8.36 -4.42 -19.78
CA ASN A 247 7.26 -4.92 -18.94
C ASN A 247 7.67 -4.95 -17.45
N VAL A 248 7.80 -3.77 -16.86
CA VAL A 248 8.20 -3.59 -15.46
C VAL A 248 7.11 -2.79 -14.76
N ALA A 249 6.55 -3.37 -13.69
CA ALA A 249 5.60 -2.69 -12.83
C ALA A 249 6.32 -1.79 -11.82
N VAL A 250 5.69 -0.68 -11.45
CA VAL A 250 6.10 0.20 -10.33
C VAL A 250 4.95 0.23 -9.34
N LEU A 251 5.21 -0.23 -8.11
CA LEU A 251 4.20 -0.33 -7.06
C LEU A 251 4.34 0.84 -6.09
N ASN A 252 3.28 1.60 -5.87
CA ASN A 252 3.27 2.69 -4.90
C ASN A 252 3.00 2.14 -3.48
N ALA A 253 4.06 1.77 -2.76
CA ALA A 253 4.03 1.43 -1.34
C ALA A 253 4.33 2.66 -0.45
N GLY A 254 3.90 3.85 -0.89
CA GLY A 254 3.82 5.07 -0.09
C GLY A 254 2.83 4.95 1.06
N LEU A 255 2.99 5.83 2.05
CA LEU A 255 2.08 5.94 3.19
C LEU A 255 2.22 7.31 3.87
N ILE A 256 1.15 8.12 3.86
CA ILE A 256 1.14 9.48 4.42
C ILE A 256 1.69 9.56 5.85
N GLY A 257 2.61 10.51 6.07
CA GLY A 257 3.26 10.75 7.37
C GLY A 257 4.08 9.59 7.93
N ASN A 258 4.30 8.51 7.17
CA ASN A 258 4.98 7.33 7.67
C ASN A 258 6.46 7.60 8.02
N ARG A 259 6.99 6.83 8.98
CA ARG A 259 8.33 6.95 9.55
C ARG A 259 9.07 5.62 9.45
N LEU A 260 10.39 5.67 9.28
CA LEU A 260 11.25 4.49 9.14
C LEU A 260 11.30 3.67 10.44
N LEU A 261 11.64 4.34 11.55
CA LEU A 261 12.04 3.68 12.80
C LEU A 261 10.85 3.37 13.72
N HIS A 262 9.86 4.25 13.74
CA HIS A 262 8.75 4.23 14.68
C HIS A 262 7.41 4.26 13.96
N GLY A 263 6.35 3.75 14.59
CA GLY A 263 4.99 3.86 14.03
C GLY A 263 4.40 5.26 14.15
N SER A 264 3.09 5.36 13.96
CA SER A 264 2.31 6.54 14.36
C SER A 264 2.65 6.98 15.79
N PRO A 265 2.81 8.30 16.06
CA PRO A 265 3.22 8.79 17.38
C PRO A 265 2.21 8.53 18.51
N GLY A 266 0.96 8.22 18.17
CA GLY A 266 -0.11 7.92 19.12
C GLY A 266 -0.82 9.18 19.63
N GLY A 267 -2.15 9.12 19.66
CA GLY A 267 -2.99 10.28 20.05
C GLY A 267 -2.87 11.46 19.09
N GLY A 268 -3.24 12.65 19.58
CA GLY A 268 -3.21 13.89 18.79
C GLY A 268 -4.06 13.85 17.52
N THR A 269 -3.70 14.68 16.54
CA THR A 269 -4.45 14.88 15.28
C THR A 269 -4.54 13.63 14.41
N PHE A 270 -3.53 12.75 14.46
CA PHE A 270 -3.38 11.62 13.53
C PHE A 270 -3.67 10.25 14.15
N GLY A 271 -3.64 10.12 15.48
CA GLY A 271 -3.92 8.84 16.16
C GLY A 271 -2.97 7.72 15.73
N THR A 272 -3.51 6.74 15.02
CA THR A 272 -2.80 5.58 14.44
C THR A 272 -2.75 5.61 12.90
N ALA A 273 -3.19 6.70 12.27
CA ALA A 273 -3.37 6.82 10.82
C ALA A 273 -2.10 7.12 10.02
N LEU A 274 -0.90 7.10 10.64
CA LEU A 274 0.39 7.17 9.94
C LEU A 274 1.05 5.77 9.82
N GLY A 275 0.28 4.73 10.19
CA GLY A 275 0.63 3.33 10.11
C GLY A 275 1.65 2.83 11.12
N GLU A 276 2.19 1.66 10.81
CA GLU A 276 3.31 0.99 11.48
C GLU A 276 4.66 1.56 11.00
N ALA A 277 5.74 1.29 11.73
CA ALA A 277 7.08 1.69 11.31
C ALA A 277 7.44 1.10 9.93
N GLY A 278 8.21 1.84 9.13
CA GLY A 278 8.74 1.40 7.85
C GLY A 278 9.48 0.06 7.96
N LEU A 279 10.29 -0.11 9.01
CA LEU A 279 10.95 -1.38 9.33
C LEU A 279 9.97 -2.54 9.57
N ALA A 280 8.84 -2.29 10.25
CA ALA A 280 7.86 -3.31 10.60
C ALA A 280 7.00 -3.72 9.38
N ARG A 281 6.65 -2.76 8.52
CA ARG A 281 5.78 -3.01 7.37
C ARG A 281 6.49 -3.51 6.11
N PHE A 282 7.83 -3.48 6.09
CA PHE A 282 8.63 -3.77 4.90
C PHE A 282 8.39 -5.16 4.29
N SER A 283 8.14 -6.21 5.09
CA SER A 283 7.78 -7.53 4.52
C SER A 283 6.50 -7.44 3.71
N ARG A 284 5.39 -7.06 4.36
CA ARG A 284 4.06 -6.97 3.76
C ARG A 284 4.04 -6.08 2.53
N ASP A 285 4.65 -4.92 2.62
CA ASP A 285 4.51 -3.85 1.62
C ASP A 285 5.59 -3.89 0.52
N VAL A 286 6.62 -4.74 0.65
CA VAL A 286 7.72 -4.88 -0.33
C VAL A 286 8.01 -6.34 -0.69
N LEU A 287 8.38 -7.16 0.30
CA LEU A 287 8.92 -8.51 0.08
C LEU A 287 7.83 -9.52 -0.33
N ASP A 288 6.62 -9.34 0.19
CA ASP A 288 5.45 -10.20 -0.05
C ASP A 288 4.66 -9.82 -1.32
N GLN A 289 5.12 -8.81 -2.07
CA GLN A 289 4.46 -8.33 -3.29
C GLN A 289 4.80 -9.19 -4.51
N ALA A 290 3.80 -9.48 -5.36
CA ALA A 290 3.96 -10.46 -6.42
C ALA A 290 4.96 -9.96 -7.49
N GLY A 291 5.93 -10.79 -7.84
CA GLY A 291 6.96 -10.45 -8.83
C GLY A 291 7.96 -9.37 -8.38
N ALA A 292 7.96 -8.96 -7.11
CA ALA A 292 8.92 -7.97 -6.60
C ALA A 292 10.37 -8.43 -6.78
N LYS A 293 11.21 -7.53 -7.33
CA LYS A 293 12.65 -7.77 -7.53
C LYS A 293 13.53 -6.60 -7.10
N LEU A 294 13.01 -5.37 -7.16
CA LEU A 294 13.72 -4.18 -6.74
C LEU A 294 12.86 -3.34 -5.79
N VAL A 295 13.51 -2.54 -4.96
CA VAL A 295 12.84 -1.54 -4.12
C VAL A 295 13.60 -0.21 -4.14
N ILE A 296 12.86 0.89 -4.29
CA ILE A 296 13.35 2.27 -4.21
C ILE A 296 12.82 2.85 -2.88
N VAL A 297 13.72 3.17 -1.96
CA VAL A 297 13.36 3.61 -0.60
C VAL A 297 13.44 5.14 -0.46
N ARG A 298 12.30 5.80 -0.21
CA ARG A 298 12.19 7.22 0.20
C ARG A 298 11.33 7.32 1.45
N ILE A 299 11.99 7.24 2.60
CA ILE A 299 11.41 7.45 3.93
C ILE A 299 12.45 8.19 4.79
N GLY A 300 12.08 8.75 5.93
CA GLY A 300 13.01 9.41 6.86
C GLY A 300 12.80 10.90 7.05
N SER A 301 12.02 11.59 6.20
CA SER A 301 11.66 13.00 6.46
C SER A 301 10.87 13.15 7.75
N ASN A 302 9.87 12.29 7.97
CA ASN A 302 8.96 12.38 9.12
C ASN A 302 9.62 11.94 10.44
N ASP A 303 10.59 11.03 10.39
CA ASP A 303 11.42 10.63 11.54
C ASP A 303 12.18 11.81 12.13
N LEU A 304 12.66 12.75 11.30
CA LEU A 304 13.26 14.01 11.74
C LEU A 304 12.21 15.09 11.98
N GLY A 305 11.24 15.20 11.07
CA GLY A 305 10.22 16.23 11.02
C GLY A 305 9.37 16.27 12.28
N PHE A 306 8.85 15.13 12.74
CA PHE A 306 7.91 15.14 13.86
C PHE A 306 8.54 15.31 15.25
N LEU A 307 9.87 15.16 15.39
CA LEU A 307 10.59 15.35 16.67
C LEU A 307 10.32 16.73 17.26
N HIS A 308 10.11 16.78 18.57
CA HIS A 308 9.78 18.00 19.33
C HIS A 308 8.51 18.74 18.83
N GLY A 309 7.61 18.04 18.13
CA GLY A 309 6.35 18.60 17.62
C GLY A 309 5.19 17.60 17.73
N LEU A 310 5.06 16.70 16.76
CA LEU A 310 3.98 15.71 16.68
C LEU A 310 4.29 14.38 17.39
N VAL A 311 5.52 14.23 17.91
CA VAL A 311 6.04 13.03 18.58
C VAL A 311 6.24 13.30 20.08
N PRO A 312 5.97 12.32 20.97
CA PRO A 312 6.22 12.45 22.42
C PRO A 312 7.65 12.90 22.75
N SER A 313 7.81 13.70 23.81
CA SER A 313 9.08 14.35 24.16
C SER A 313 10.21 13.42 24.65
N GLY A 314 9.98 12.11 24.74
CA GLY A 314 11.02 11.08 24.91
C GLY A 314 11.48 10.43 23.59
N GLU A 315 10.81 10.75 22.48
CA GLU A 315 11.12 10.45 21.08
C GLU A 315 12.45 11.09 20.63
N SER A 316 13.57 10.40 20.44
CA SER A 316 14.78 10.99 19.80
C SER A 316 15.29 10.12 18.66
N VAL A 317 15.63 10.75 17.53
CA VAL A 317 16.23 10.11 16.35
C VAL A 317 17.38 10.97 15.83
N ASP A 318 18.55 10.38 15.64
CA ASP A 318 19.71 11.04 15.01
C ASP A 318 20.10 10.44 13.64
N ALA A 319 21.27 10.81 13.12
CA ALA A 319 21.77 10.29 11.86
C ALA A 319 22.19 8.82 11.93
N HIS A 320 22.76 8.38 13.05
CA HIS A 320 23.15 6.99 13.28
C HIS A 320 21.92 6.08 13.32
N ASP A 321 20.85 6.49 14.01
CA ASP A 321 19.61 5.71 14.13
C ASP A 321 18.96 5.47 12.76
N LEU A 322 18.83 6.53 11.94
CA LEU A 322 18.31 6.42 10.58
C LEU A 322 19.21 5.52 9.69
N ILE A 323 20.53 5.68 9.78
CA ILE A 323 21.49 4.82 9.06
C ILE A 323 21.35 3.35 9.49
N ALA A 324 21.18 3.07 10.78
CA ALA A 324 20.91 1.73 11.29
C ALA A 324 19.56 1.17 10.81
N GLY A 325 18.55 2.02 10.61
CA GLY A 325 17.28 1.68 9.97
C GLY A 325 17.45 1.30 8.49
N TYR A 326 18.07 2.15 7.67
CA TYR A 326 18.30 1.84 6.26
C TYR A 326 19.13 0.56 6.09
N ARG A 327 20.14 0.35 6.94
CA ARG A 327 20.95 -0.89 6.98
C ARG A 327 20.14 -2.15 7.26
N GLN A 328 19.03 -2.06 7.99
CA GLN A 328 18.11 -3.19 8.15
C GLN A 328 17.32 -3.45 6.86
N LEU A 329 16.81 -2.40 6.20
CA LEU A 329 16.11 -2.54 4.91
C LEU A 329 17.02 -3.13 3.81
N VAL A 330 18.28 -2.70 3.75
CA VAL A 330 19.29 -3.26 2.82
C VAL A 330 19.49 -4.75 3.07
N ARG A 331 19.73 -5.15 4.33
CA ARG A 331 19.89 -6.57 4.67
C ARG A 331 18.64 -7.41 4.35
N LEU A 332 17.44 -6.90 4.64
CA LEU A 332 16.19 -7.61 4.36
C LEU A 332 15.96 -7.78 2.85
N ALA A 333 16.20 -6.74 2.05
CA ALA A 333 16.12 -6.82 0.59
C ALA A 333 17.12 -7.85 0.03
N HIS A 334 18.40 -7.78 0.45
CA HIS A 334 19.44 -8.71 0.00
C HIS A 334 19.18 -10.16 0.44
N GLN A 335 18.64 -10.38 1.64
CA GLN A 335 18.23 -11.71 2.13
C GLN A 335 17.10 -12.33 1.30
N HIS A 336 16.24 -11.51 0.71
CA HIS A 336 15.18 -11.95 -0.21
C HIS A 336 15.61 -11.92 -1.70
N GLY A 337 16.90 -11.65 -1.98
CA GLY A 337 17.45 -11.60 -3.33
C GLY A 337 16.97 -10.40 -4.15
N MET A 338 16.52 -9.33 -3.50
CA MET A 338 16.09 -8.07 -4.13
C MET A 338 17.23 -7.04 -4.15
N GLY A 339 17.33 -6.27 -5.23
CA GLY A 339 18.21 -5.10 -5.30
C GLY A 339 17.56 -3.85 -4.69
N ILE A 340 18.34 -3.02 -3.99
CA ILE A 340 17.83 -1.86 -3.25
C ILE A 340 18.46 -0.54 -3.69
N ILE A 341 17.60 0.43 -4.05
CA ILE A 341 17.97 1.79 -4.43
C ILE A 341 17.63 2.73 -3.28
N GLY A 342 18.64 3.42 -2.74
CA GLY A 342 18.45 4.46 -1.74
C GLY A 342 18.10 5.80 -2.38
N THR A 343 17.25 6.60 -1.73
CA THR A 343 17.04 8.01 -2.10
C THR A 343 17.51 8.93 -0.98
N THR A 344 18.05 10.09 -1.32
CA THR A 344 18.39 11.13 -0.33
C THR A 344 17.13 11.84 0.15
N ILE A 345 17.09 12.18 1.45
CA ILE A 345 15.98 12.91 2.07
C ILE A 345 15.92 14.34 1.49
N PRO A 346 14.85 14.74 0.78
CA PRO A 346 14.70 16.09 0.22
C PRO A 346 14.83 17.21 1.26
N PRO A 347 15.16 18.44 0.82
CA PRO A 347 15.02 19.63 1.66
C PRO A 347 13.57 19.81 2.17
N PHE A 348 13.44 20.44 3.34
CA PHE A 348 12.15 20.77 3.97
C PHE A 348 12.22 22.06 4.82
N GLU A 349 13.09 23.01 4.47
CA GLU A 349 13.08 24.35 5.06
C GLU A 349 11.73 25.05 4.84
N ASN A 350 11.17 25.63 5.91
CA ASN A 350 9.85 26.26 5.97
C ASN A 350 8.63 25.32 5.78
N ALA A 351 8.81 23.99 5.81
CA ALA A 351 7.72 23.02 5.78
C ALA A 351 6.54 23.42 6.69
N ALA A 352 5.33 23.49 6.14
CA ALA A 352 4.17 24.16 6.75
C ALA A 352 3.68 23.57 8.08
N ILE A 353 4.14 22.36 8.43
CA ILE A 353 3.84 21.69 9.71
C ILE A 353 4.67 22.36 10.84
N PRO A 354 4.04 22.93 11.89
CA PRO A 354 4.75 23.64 12.95
C PRO A 354 5.86 22.80 13.61
N GLY A 355 7.07 23.36 13.69
CA GLY A 355 8.24 22.71 14.26
C GLY A 355 8.88 21.61 13.38
N TYR A 356 8.32 21.31 12.20
CA TYR A 356 8.84 20.24 11.33
C TYR A 356 10.26 20.53 10.86
N SER A 357 10.52 21.76 10.43
CA SER A 357 11.85 22.22 10.05
C SER A 357 12.58 22.92 11.20
N THR A 358 13.86 22.58 11.41
CA THR A 358 14.82 23.39 12.17
C THR A 358 16.22 23.22 11.56
N PRO A 359 17.15 24.19 11.75
CA PRO A 359 18.53 24.04 11.30
C PRO A 359 19.25 22.80 11.87
N ALA A 360 18.88 22.36 13.08
CA ALA A 360 19.43 21.13 13.68
C ALA A 360 18.96 19.86 12.95
N LYS A 361 17.68 19.81 12.52
CA LYS A 361 17.15 18.71 11.71
C LYS A 361 17.80 18.66 10.33
N ASP A 362 18.10 19.81 9.72
CA ASP A 362 18.83 19.86 8.44
C ASP A 362 20.29 19.38 8.56
N VAL A 363 20.97 19.60 9.70
CA VAL A 363 22.28 18.98 9.95
C VAL A 363 22.20 17.45 9.92
N ILE A 364 21.24 16.86 10.64
CA ILE A 364 21.03 15.40 10.67
C ILE A 364 20.68 14.88 9.27
N ARG A 365 19.74 15.54 8.57
CA ARG A 365 19.35 15.24 7.19
C ARG A 365 20.55 15.21 6.24
N ARG A 366 21.46 16.20 6.33
CA ARG A 366 22.67 16.26 5.49
C ARG A 366 23.70 15.20 5.86
N GLN A 367 23.84 14.83 7.14
CA GLN A 367 24.68 13.69 7.56
C GLN A 367 24.18 12.38 6.94
N VAL A 368 22.88 12.09 7.08
CA VAL A 368 22.23 10.93 6.46
C VAL A 368 22.41 10.93 4.94
N ASN A 369 22.12 12.05 4.27
CA ASN A 369 22.29 12.17 2.81
C ASN A 369 23.74 12.00 2.35
N THR A 370 24.72 12.35 3.19
CA THR A 370 26.14 12.12 2.90
C THR A 370 26.46 10.62 2.95
N TRP A 371 25.98 9.90 3.96
CA TRP A 371 26.10 8.44 4.02
C TRP A 371 25.39 7.75 2.85
N ILE A 372 24.17 8.16 2.50
CA ILE A 372 23.43 7.56 1.36
C ILE A 372 24.23 7.69 0.05
N ARG A 373 24.84 8.87 -0.19
CA ARG A 373 25.66 9.13 -1.39
C ARG A 373 27.01 8.41 -1.41
N GLN A 374 27.67 8.28 -0.26
CA GLN A 374 29.10 7.94 -0.18
C GLN A 374 29.40 6.57 0.45
N GLY A 375 28.49 6.02 1.27
CA GLY A 375 28.69 4.77 1.99
C GLY A 375 28.69 3.52 1.10
N GLY A 376 28.04 3.59 -0.08
CA GLY A 376 28.05 2.50 -1.06
C GLY A 376 27.28 1.22 -0.64
N GLU A 377 26.53 1.27 0.46
CA GLU A 377 25.78 0.15 1.03
C GLU A 377 24.49 -0.17 0.25
N PHE A 378 23.88 0.83 -0.38
CA PHE A 378 22.82 0.62 -1.39
C PHE A 378 23.42 0.12 -2.71
N ASP A 379 22.63 -0.59 -3.52
CA ASP A 379 23.08 -1.06 -4.84
C ASP A 379 23.12 0.08 -5.87
N ALA A 380 22.19 1.04 -5.76
CA ALA A 380 22.23 2.32 -6.48
C ALA A 380 21.64 3.46 -5.62
N VAL A 381 21.83 4.72 -6.05
CA VAL A 381 21.31 5.92 -5.37
C VAL A 381 20.58 6.82 -6.38
N LEU A 382 19.41 7.33 -5.99
CA LEU A 382 18.65 8.33 -6.73
C LEU A 382 18.54 9.60 -5.87
N ASP A 383 19.30 10.64 -6.24
CA ASP A 383 19.56 11.80 -5.38
C ASP A 383 18.43 12.85 -5.38
N PHE A 384 17.31 12.47 -4.76
CA PHE A 384 16.12 13.30 -4.55
C PHE A 384 16.44 14.70 -3.97
N ASP A 385 17.35 14.84 -3.00
CA ASP A 385 17.83 16.13 -2.51
C ASP A 385 18.45 16.99 -3.61
N HIS A 386 19.38 16.44 -4.41
CA HIS A 386 20.01 17.20 -5.49
C HIS A 386 19.02 17.59 -6.60
N ILE A 387 18.05 16.72 -6.91
CA ILE A 387 17.04 16.94 -7.95
C ILE A 387 16.02 18.01 -7.53
N LEU A 388 15.58 17.99 -6.26
CA LEU A 388 14.45 18.80 -5.81
C LEU A 388 14.83 20.14 -5.17
N ARG A 389 16.06 20.33 -4.70
CA ARG A 389 16.46 21.53 -3.95
C ARG A 389 16.65 22.76 -4.83
N ASP A 390 16.41 23.93 -4.25
CA ASP A 390 16.79 25.20 -4.86
C ASP A 390 18.33 25.31 -4.92
N PRO A 391 18.96 25.49 -6.10
CA PRO A 391 20.41 25.58 -6.20
C PRO A 391 20.98 26.85 -5.55
N SER A 392 20.16 27.89 -5.35
CA SER A 392 20.53 29.11 -4.62
C SER A 392 20.29 29.00 -3.11
N HIS A 393 19.38 28.12 -2.67
CA HIS A 393 19.00 27.92 -1.27
C HIS A 393 18.83 26.41 -0.96
N PRO A 394 19.93 25.62 -0.83
CA PRO A 394 19.88 24.15 -0.80
C PRO A 394 19.15 23.48 0.39
N ALA A 395 18.56 24.27 1.30
CA ALA A 395 17.75 23.80 2.43
C ALA A 395 16.24 23.74 2.11
N ARG A 396 15.78 24.42 1.05
CA ARG A 396 14.38 24.40 0.55
C ARG A 396 14.21 23.67 -0.79
N LEU A 397 12.98 23.29 -1.10
CA LEU A 397 12.59 22.86 -2.45
C LEU A 397 12.80 24.01 -3.45
N LEU A 398 13.11 23.67 -4.71
CA LEU A 398 13.06 24.62 -5.83
C LEU A 398 11.61 25.08 -5.99
N PRO A 399 11.30 26.40 -6.03
CA PRO A 399 9.91 26.88 -6.10
C PRO A 399 9.10 26.38 -7.31
N ALA A 400 9.75 25.97 -8.40
CA ALA A 400 9.08 25.35 -9.56
C ALA A 400 8.64 23.89 -9.30
N TYR A 401 9.19 23.24 -8.28
CA TYR A 401 8.92 21.85 -7.87
C TYR A 401 8.16 21.74 -6.54
N ASP A 402 7.96 22.84 -5.84
CA ASP A 402 7.25 22.91 -4.55
C ASP A 402 5.72 22.83 -4.75
N SER A 403 5.01 22.10 -3.87
CA SER A 403 3.53 22.10 -3.84
C SER A 403 2.94 23.40 -3.29
N GLY A 404 3.74 24.18 -2.55
CA GLY A 404 3.33 25.34 -1.75
C GLY A 404 3.33 25.06 -0.24
N ASP A 405 3.57 23.81 0.18
CA ASP A 405 3.72 23.42 1.58
C ASP A 405 5.18 23.34 2.07
N HIS A 406 6.15 23.54 1.17
CA HIS A 406 7.60 23.47 1.41
C HIS A 406 8.10 22.10 1.92
N LEU A 407 7.35 21.02 1.66
CA LEU A 407 7.70 19.64 2.04
C LEU A 407 7.52 18.65 0.88
N HIS A 408 6.43 18.77 0.13
CA HIS A 408 6.06 17.84 -0.93
C HIS A 408 6.33 18.40 -2.33
N PRO A 409 6.85 17.57 -3.26
CA PRO A 409 6.92 17.94 -4.67
C PRO A 409 5.53 18.14 -5.30
N ASN A 410 5.46 19.04 -6.28
CA ASN A 410 4.34 19.14 -7.21
C ASN A 410 4.54 18.21 -8.44
N ASP A 411 3.59 18.22 -9.38
CA ASP A 411 3.66 17.47 -10.65
C ASP A 411 4.98 17.62 -11.44
N ALA A 412 5.62 18.78 -11.40
CA ALA A 412 6.89 19.03 -12.07
C ALA A 412 8.07 18.47 -11.27
N GLY A 413 8.04 18.57 -9.94
CA GLY A 413 9.01 17.95 -9.05
C GLY A 413 8.97 16.41 -9.11
N TYR A 414 7.77 15.82 -9.09
CA TYR A 414 7.59 14.37 -9.27
C TYR A 414 8.04 13.90 -10.65
N ARG A 415 7.76 14.68 -11.71
CA ARG A 415 8.30 14.40 -13.05
C ARG A 415 9.83 14.48 -13.08
N ALA A 416 10.44 15.43 -12.36
CA ALA A 416 11.90 15.56 -12.30
C ALA A 416 12.56 14.34 -11.65
N VAL A 417 12.12 13.91 -10.46
CA VAL A 417 12.70 12.72 -9.78
C VAL A 417 12.43 11.43 -10.56
N ALA A 418 11.23 11.27 -11.13
CA ALA A 418 10.92 10.12 -11.98
C ALA A 418 11.76 10.08 -13.26
N SER A 419 12.13 11.23 -13.82
CA SER A 419 12.95 11.33 -15.05
C SER A 419 14.44 11.13 -14.78
N ALA A 420 14.93 11.49 -13.60
CA ALA A 420 16.35 11.43 -13.23
C ALA A 420 16.89 9.99 -13.09
N LEU A 421 16.03 8.98 -12.90
CA LEU A 421 16.43 7.57 -12.85
C LEU A 421 16.73 7.03 -14.27
N PRO A 422 17.96 6.58 -14.58
CA PRO A 422 18.24 5.84 -15.82
C PRO A 422 17.60 4.45 -15.71
N LEU A 423 16.78 4.07 -16.69
CA LEU A 423 15.98 2.83 -16.62
C LEU A 423 16.87 1.58 -16.65
N GLU A 424 18.03 1.70 -17.29
CA GLU A 424 19.08 0.68 -17.39
C GLU A 424 19.68 0.33 -16.02
N THR A 425 19.45 1.15 -14.99
CA THR A 425 19.78 0.82 -13.59
C THR A 425 18.92 -0.33 -13.09
N LEU A 426 17.63 -0.35 -13.44
CA LEU A 426 16.69 -1.39 -13.02
C LEU A 426 17.01 -2.71 -13.73
N ASP A 427 17.31 -2.66 -15.03
CA ASP A 427 17.72 -3.85 -15.80
C ASP A 427 18.99 -4.48 -15.21
N LYS A 428 19.99 -3.66 -14.88
CA LYS A 428 21.27 -4.11 -14.28
C LYS A 428 21.08 -4.72 -12.89
N LEU A 429 20.24 -4.15 -12.04
CA LEU A 429 20.01 -4.66 -10.69
C LEU A 429 19.14 -5.91 -10.67
N ASN A 430 18.23 -6.09 -11.63
CA ASN A 430 17.46 -7.34 -11.78
C ASN A 430 18.27 -8.46 -12.45
N GLY A 431 19.21 -8.12 -13.34
CA GLY A 431 20.10 -9.08 -14.02
C GLY A 431 21.40 -9.43 -13.28
N GLY A 432 21.76 -8.67 -12.25
CA GLY A 432 22.95 -8.91 -11.42
C GLY A 432 22.62 -9.64 -10.12
N SER A 433 23.59 -10.36 -9.56
CA SER A 433 23.51 -10.76 -8.15
C SER A 433 23.62 -9.51 -7.27
N PRO A 434 22.78 -9.34 -6.23
CA PRO A 434 22.96 -8.27 -5.24
C PRO A 434 24.36 -8.32 -4.63
N LYS A 435 24.86 -7.19 -4.11
CA LYS A 435 26.14 -7.16 -3.40
C LYS A 435 26.08 -8.14 -2.22
N ALA A 436 26.85 -9.22 -2.30
CA ALA A 436 26.96 -10.16 -1.19
C ALA A 436 27.54 -9.42 0.02
N MET A 437 26.70 -9.21 1.04
CA MET A 437 27.12 -8.66 2.33
C MET A 437 28.31 -9.49 2.86
N PRO A 438 29.48 -8.89 3.12
CA PRO A 438 30.59 -9.62 3.71
C PRO A 438 30.17 -10.11 5.09
N HIS A 439 30.33 -11.40 5.36
CA HIS A 439 30.11 -11.96 6.68
C HIS A 439 31.20 -11.44 7.63
N GLY A 440 30.81 -10.61 8.59
CA GLY A 440 31.65 -10.04 9.66
C GLY A 440 30.88 -9.96 10.96
#